data_AF-A0A8T1H1Y3-F1
#
_entry.id   AF-A0A8T1H1Y3-F1
#
_cell.length_a   1.000
_cell.length_b   1.000
_cell.length_c   1.000
_cell.angle_alpha   90.00
_cell.angle_beta   90.00
_cell.angle_gamma   90.00
#
_symmetry.space_group_name_H-M   'P 1'
#
loop_
_entity.id
_entity.type
_entity.pdbx_description
1 polymer ?
#
loop_
_entity_poly.entity_id
_entity_poly.type
_entity_poly.pdbx_seq_one_letter_code
_entity_poly.pdbx_strand_id
1 'polypeptide(L)'
;MMRSVAAVIRRPAALGRNHPATSAVKLFSNESSSSSYNAESTARTLKLLERRKISTLDIGIFKRKKKPITMVTAYDYPSAVHVDLAGFDILLVGDSMGMVELGMETTLSVTLDEMIHHTKAVKRGATRPLVITDMPFGTCEGTPYEALKSAQLLVKEGGADCVKIEGGKERAETIKTIVDGGIAVMAHIGLRPQHISVLGGFRAQGRTAAQARSIIEDALAVQKAGAFAVLIECIPSPVAQHVTELLKIPTVGIGAGLP
;
A
#
# COMPACT_ATOMS: atom_id res chain seq x y z
N MET A 1 29.81 27.97 41.13
CA MET A 1 30.12 27.76 39.70
C MET A 1 29.06 26.81 39.15
N MET A 2 28.38 27.22 38.07
CA MET A 2 27.33 26.53 37.28
C MET A 2 25.99 26.19 37.96
N ARG A 3 25.01 27.08 37.70
CA ARG A 3 23.57 26.85 37.85
C ARG A 3 23.08 25.96 36.69
N SER A 4 22.36 24.89 37.00
CA SER A 4 21.66 24.07 36.02
C SER A 4 20.46 24.84 35.47
N VAL A 5 20.50 25.18 34.17
CA VAL A 5 19.36 25.73 33.44
C VAL A 5 18.59 24.54 32.85
N ALA A 6 17.60 24.06 33.59
CA ALA A 6 16.59 23.17 33.03
C ALA A 6 15.68 24.01 32.12
N ALA A 7 15.99 24.02 30.83
CA ALA A 7 15.09 24.54 29.81
C ALA A 7 13.84 23.64 29.80
N VAL A 8 12.71 24.21 30.25
CA VAL A 8 11.38 23.64 30.04
C VAL A 8 11.16 23.57 28.53
N ILE A 9 11.42 22.41 27.94
CA ILE A 9 10.95 22.10 26.59
C ILE A 9 9.43 22.02 26.70
N ARG A 10 8.77 23.14 26.41
CA ARG A 10 7.34 23.15 26.12
C ARG A 10 7.13 22.12 25.01
N ARG A 11 6.42 21.02 25.34
CA ARG A 11 5.83 20.15 24.33
C ARG A 11 5.10 21.06 23.33
N PRO A 12 5.38 21.00 22.02
CA PRO A 12 4.52 21.66 21.07
C PRO A 12 3.11 21.12 21.28
N ALA A 13 2.17 22.04 21.48
CA ALA A 13 0.75 21.74 21.44
C ALA A 13 0.45 20.88 20.19
N ALA A 14 -0.47 19.94 20.35
CA ALA A 14 -0.94 19.03 19.31
C ALA A 14 -0.89 19.66 17.91
N LEU A 15 -0.15 19.03 16.99
CA LEU A 15 -0.08 19.36 15.57
C LEU A 15 -1.47 19.22 14.95
N GLY A 16 -2.26 20.29 15.05
CA GLY A 16 -3.54 20.43 14.37
C GLY A 16 -3.36 20.94 12.94
N ARG A 17 -4.08 20.31 12.01
CA ARG A 17 -4.64 20.91 10.77
C ARG A 17 -3.69 21.61 9.77
N ASN A 18 -2.42 21.23 9.67
CA ASN A 18 -1.52 21.76 8.63
C ASN A 18 -1.31 20.75 7.49
N HIS A 19 -2.37 20.41 6.76
CA HIS A 19 -2.21 19.72 5.48
C HIS A 19 -1.97 20.78 4.39
N PRO A 20 -0.91 20.69 3.56
CA PRO A 20 -0.62 21.68 2.51
C PRO A 20 -1.81 21.94 1.58
N ALA A 21 -2.51 20.87 1.20
CA ALA A 21 -3.74 20.93 0.42
C ALA A 21 -4.90 21.67 1.12
N THR A 22 -4.99 21.71 2.45
CA THR A 22 -6.04 22.49 3.15
C THR A 22 -5.84 23.98 2.93
N SER A 23 -4.59 24.46 2.96
CA SER A 23 -4.27 25.86 2.67
C SER A 23 -4.58 26.20 1.21
N ALA A 24 -4.21 25.31 0.28
CA ALA A 24 -4.51 25.48 -1.15
C ALA A 24 -6.02 25.53 -1.41
N VAL A 25 -6.80 24.58 -0.90
CA VAL A 25 -8.27 24.54 -1.07
C VAL A 25 -8.94 25.78 -0.48
N LYS A 26 -8.47 26.28 0.68
CA LYS A 26 -8.98 27.53 1.27
C LYS A 26 -8.63 28.77 0.44
N LEU A 27 -7.41 28.85 -0.10
CA LEU A 27 -6.98 29.93 -0.99
C LEU A 27 -7.87 29.98 -2.25
N PHE A 28 -8.08 28.84 -2.90
CA PHE A 28 -8.94 28.75 -4.10
C PHE A 28 -10.44 28.99 -3.81
N SER A 29 -10.88 28.87 -2.55
CA SER A 29 -12.25 29.20 -2.16
C SER A 29 -12.49 30.68 -1.86
N ASN A 30 -11.43 31.47 -1.63
CA ASN A 30 -11.52 32.88 -1.22
C ASN A 30 -11.37 33.87 -2.38
N GLU A 31 -10.97 33.42 -3.57
CA GLU A 31 -10.93 34.26 -4.78
C GLU A 31 -12.28 34.26 -5.50
N SER A 32 -13.19 35.12 -5.03
CA SER A 32 -14.43 35.41 -5.75
C SER A 32 -14.17 36.40 -6.89
N SER A 33 -13.93 35.89 -8.10
CA SER A 33 -14.63 36.36 -9.31
C SER A 33 -14.22 35.51 -10.52
N SER A 34 -15.20 34.83 -11.12
CA SER A 34 -15.17 34.20 -12.46
C SER A 34 -14.69 32.75 -12.65
N SER A 35 -14.41 31.96 -11.60
CA SER A 35 -14.07 30.54 -11.78
C SER A 35 -15.17 29.61 -11.25
N SER A 36 -15.59 28.67 -12.09
CA SER A 36 -16.67 27.69 -11.94
C SER A 36 -16.41 26.60 -10.87
N TYR A 37 -15.76 26.93 -9.76
CA TYR A 37 -15.54 25.99 -8.67
C TYR A 37 -16.80 25.88 -7.80
N ASN A 38 -17.53 24.76 -7.97
CA ASN A 38 -18.75 24.44 -7.23
C ASN A 38 -18.47 24.40 -5.71
N ALA A 39 -19.19 25.18 -4.92
CA ALA A 39 -19.10 25.21 -3.45
C ALA A 39 -19.28 23.80 -2.81
N GLU A 40 -20.07 22.92 -3.43
CA GLU A 40 -20.22 21.53 -2.99
C GLU A 40 -18.93 20.71 -3.17
N SER A 41 -18.16 20.99 -4.22
CA SER A 41 -16.88 20.33 -4.47
C SER A 41 -15.86 20.70 -3.39
N THR A 42 -15.80 21.97 -3.03
CA THR A 42 -14.96 22.49 -1.94
C THR A 42 -15.35 21.87 -0.60
N ALA A 43 -16.65 21.84 -0.27
CA ALA A 43 -17.15 21.24 0.96
C ALA A 43 -16.84 19.73 1.04
N ARG A 44 -16.96 19.00 -0.08
CA ARG A 44 -16.61 17.58 -0.17
C ARG A 44 -15.12 17.37 0.08
N THR A 45 -14.26 18.17 -0.53
CA THR A 45 -12.80 18.10 -0.35
C THR A 45 -12.39 18.41 1.08
N LEU A 46 -12.98 19.43 1.70
CA LEU A 46 -12.73 19.75 3.12
C LEU A 46 -13.15 18.60 4.05
N LYS A 47 -14.31 17.99 3.80
CA LYS A 47 -14.76 16.80 4.55
C LYS A 47 -13.84 15.59 4.36
N LEU A 48 -13.21 15.45 3.18
CA LEU A 48 -12.21 14.41 2.93
C LEU A 48 -10.91 14.67 3.72
N LEU A 49 -10.47 15.93 3.77
CA LEU A 49 -9.29 16.37 4.52
C LEU A 49 -9.45 16.27 6.05
N GLU A 50 -10.69 16.26 6.55
CA GLU A 50 -10.99 16.01 7.97
C GLU A 50 -10.96 14.53 8.36
N ARG A 51 -10.83 13.61 7.39
CA ARG A 51 -10.88 12.17 7.68
C ARG A 51 -9.59 11.71 8.35
N ARG A 52 -9.76 10.83 9.34
CA ARG A 52 -8.66 10.14 10.02
C ARG A 52 -7.85 9.26 9.07
N LYS A 53 -6.57 9.07 9.41
CA LYS A 53 -5.66 8.08 8.82
C LYS A 53 -6.33 6.71 8.74
N ILE A 54 -6.25 6.07 7.57
CA ILE A 54 -6.69 4.68 7.36
C ILE A 54 -5.61 3.74 7.90
N SER A 55 -6.04 2.79 8.73
CA SER A 55 -5.22 1.74 9.31
C SER A 55 -5.54 0.37 8.71
N THR A 56 -4.69 -0.62 8.97
CA THR A 56 -4.97 -2.04 8.63
C THR A 56 -6.27 -2.54 9.26
N LEU A 57 -6.62 -2.05 10.46
CA LEU A 57 -7.89 -2.35 11.14
C LEU A 57 -9.09 -1.82 10.35
N ASP A 58 -8.98 -0.62 9.78
CA ASP A 58 -10.05 -0.05 8.95
C ASP A 58 -10.27 -0.88 7.69
N ILE A 59 -9.21 -1.37 7.03
CA ILE A 59 -9.32 -2.27 5.87
C ILE A 59 -10.05 -3.56 6.26
N GLY A 60 -9.74 -4.14 7.41
CA GLY A 60 -10.47 -5.28 7.96
C GLY A 60 -11.95 -4.99 8.26
N ILE A 61 -12.26 -3.79 8.75
CA ILE A 61 -13.65 -3.33 8.96
C ILE A 61 -14.38 -3.20 7.62
N PHE A 62 -13.72 -2.72 6.56
CA PHE A 62 -14.33 -2.55 5.25
C PHE A 62 -14.82 -3.88 4.68
N LYS A 63 -14.01 -4.95 4.76
CA LYS A 63 -14.46 -6.31 4.40
C LYS A 63 -15.70 -6.73 5.18
N ARG A 64 -15.71 -6.59 6.52
CA ARG A 64 -16.87 -6.99 7.35
C ARG A 64 -18.14 -6.23 7.01
N LYS A 65 -18.00 -4.96 6.61
CA LYS A 65 -19.11 -4.11 6.19
C LYS A 65 -19.47 -4.27 4.70
N LYS A 66 -18.80 -5.15 3.97
CA LYS A 66 -18.92 -5.27 2.50
C LYS A 66 -18.74 -3.93 1.79
N LYS A 67 -17.91 -3.04 2.34
CA LYS A 67 -17.52 -1.79 1.71
C LYS A 67 -16.35 -2.09 0.76
N PRO A 68 -16.45 -1.78 -0.55
CA PRO A 68 -15.33 -1.90 -1.46
C PRO A 68 -14.11 -1.12 -0.98
N ILE A 69 -12.92 -1.72 -1.12
CA ILE A 69 -11.64 -1.10 -0.79
C ILE A 69 -11.07 -0.50 -2.07
N THR A 70 -10.69 0.78 -2.01
CA THR A 70 -10.05 1.46 -3.13
C THR A 70 -8.54 1.53 -2.94
N MET A 71 -7.79 1.10 -3.95
CA MET A 71 -6.34 1.08 -3.95
C MET A 71 -5.84 1.57 -5.30
N VAL A 72 -4.80 2.41 -5.29
CA VAL A 72 -4.12 2.88 -6.50
C VAL A 72 -2.65 3.12 -6.20
N THR A 73 -1.83 3.03 -7.24
CA THR A 73 -0.41 3.33 -7.12
C THR A 73 -0.15 4.83 -7.08
N ALA A 74 0.87 5.25 -6.33
CA ALA A 74 1.45 6.59 -6.40
C ALA A 74 2.94 6.49 -6.14
N TYR A 75 3.73 7.35 -6.79
CA TYR A 75 5.19 7.24 -6.79
C TYR A 75 5.89 8.55 -6.41
N ASP A 76 5.16 9.66 -6.38
CA ASP A 76 5.72 10.99 -6.12
C ASP A 76 4.80 11.83 -5.23
N TYR A 77 5.26 13.03 -4.87
CA TYR A 77 4.50 13.95 -4.04
C TYR A 77 3.21 14.43 -4.74
N PRO A 78 3.23 14.94 -5.98
CA PRO A 78 2.01 15.41 -6.65
C PRO A 78 0.93 14.32 -6.77
N SER A 79 1.26 13.12 -7.24
CA SER A 79 0.32 12.01 -7.36
C SER A 79 -0.28 11.64 -6.00
N ALA A 80 0.54 11.55 -4.95
CA ALA A 80 0.08 11.26 -3.60
C ALA A 80 -0.91 12.30 -3.06
N VAL A 81 -0.66 13.61 -3.30
CA VAL A 81 -1.59 14.68 -2.91
C VAL A 81 -2.94 14.52 -3.60
N HIS A 82 -2.95 14.30 -4.92
CA HIS A 82 -4.19 14.20 -5.68
C HIS A 82 -4.99 12.95 -5.31
N VAL A 83 -4.30 11.83 -5.11
CA VAL A 83 -4.95 10.58 -4.73
C VAL A 83 -5.51 10.63 -3.31
N ASP A 84 -4.80 11.26 -2.36
CA ASP A 84 -5.32 11.50 -1.03
C ASP A 84 -6.60 12.35 -1.08
N LEU A 85 -6.57 13.46 -1.84
CA LEU A 85 -7.74 14.32 -2.05
C LEU A 85 -8.91 13.60 -2.73
N ALA A 86 -8.64 12.64 -3.61
CA ALA A 86 -9.66 11.80 -4.23
C ALA A 86 -10.28 10.79 -3.23
N GLY A 87 -9.64 10.55 -2.09
CA GLY A 87 -10.20 9.77 -0.99
C GLY A 87 -9.96 8.27 -1.08
N PHE A 88 -8.95 7.83 -1.84
CA PHE A 88 -8.55 6.41 -1.93
C PHE A 88 -8.20 5.84 -0.55
N ASP A 89 -8.53 4.57 -0.29
CA ASP A 89 -8.28 3.97 1.02
C ASP A 89 -6.81 3.54 1.19
N ILE A 90 -6.18 3.06 0.11
CA ILE A 90 -4.80 2.55 0.08
C ILE A 90 -4.02 3.23 -1.06
N LEU A 91 -2.79 3.63 -0.75
CA LEU A 91 -1.77 4.01 -1.73
C LEU A 91 -0.68 2.95 -1.78
N LEU A 92 -0.38 2.46 -2.99
CA LEU A 92 0.73 1.53 -3.22
C LEU A 92 1.91 2.26 -3.84
N VAL A 93 3.04 2.28 -3.15
CA VAL A 93 4.34 2.56 -3.75
C VAL A 93 4.85 1.24 -4.30
N GLY A 94 4.49 0.94 -5.54
CA GLY A 94 4.76 -0.33 -6.20
C GLY A 94 6.09 -0.32 -6.96
N ASP A 95 6.72 -1.49 -7.09
CA ASP A 95 7.90 -1.68 -7.95
C ASP A 95 7.59 -1.49 -9.44
N SER A 96 6.29 -1.46 -9.80
CA SER A 96 5.78 -1.00 -11.09
C SER A 96 6.33 0.37 -11.50
N MET A 97 6.75 1.21 -10.54
CA MET A 97 7.44 2.48 -10.81
C MET A 97 8.69 2.31 -11.69
N GLY A 98 9.40 1.18 -11.58
CA GLY A 98 10.54 0.88 -12.44
C GLY A 98 10.16 0.94 -13.92
N MET A 99 8.98 0.41 -14.27
CA MET A 99 8.50 0.42 -15.65
C MET A 99 7.82 1.74 -16.02
N VAL A 100 6.91 2.24 -15.17
CA VAL A 100 6.02 3.35 -15.56
C VAL A 100 6.60 4.74 -15.30
N GLU A 101 7.54 4.89 -14.37
CA GLU A 101 8.23 6.15 -14.07
C GLU A 101 9.67 6.15 -14.61
N LEU A 102 10.39 5.02 -14.45
CA LEU A 102 11.82 4.94 -14.78
C LEU A 102 12.10 4.32 -16.16
N GLY A 103 11.07 3.83 -16.87
CA GLY A 103 11.19 3.30 -18.23
C GLY A 103 11.97 1.98 -18.33
N MET A 104 12.14 1.25 -17.23
CA MET A 104 12.76 -0.08 -17.21
C MET A 104 11.86 -1.11 -17.92
N GLU A 105 12.46 -2.16 -18.48
CA GLU A 105 11.71 -3.22 -19.15
C GLU A 105 10.89 -4.09 -18.19
N THR A 106 11.38 -4.28 -16.97
CA THR A 106 10.75 -5.09 -15.93
C THR A 106 10.97 -4.45 -14.55
N THR A 107 10.26 -4.95 -13.52
CA THR A 107 10.44 -4.49 -12.14
C THR A 107 11.65 -5.11 -11.42
N LEU A 108 12.35 -6.07 -12.05
CA LEU A 108 13.43 -6.83 -11.40
C LEU A 108 14.65 -5.98 -11.02
N SER A 109 14.89 -4.89 -11.75
CA SER A 109 16.03 -3.99 -11.51
C SER A 109 15.76 -2.95 -10.42
N VAL A 110 14.52 -2.87 -9.92
CA VAL A 110 14.16 -1.92 -8.88
C VAL A 110 14.88 -2.27 -7.58
N THR A 111 15.55 -1.27 -7.01
CA THR A 111 16.34 -1.40 -5.79
C THR A 111 15.54 -1.01 -4.55
N LEU A 112 16.01 -1.45 -3.38
CA LEU A 112 15.45 -1.03 -2.09
C LEU A 112 15.56 0.48 -1.88
N ASP A 113 16.66 1.11 -2.31
CA ASP A 113 16.89 2.54 -2.17
C ASP A 113 15.91 3.38 -3.01
N GLU A 114 15.59 2.93 -4.22
CA GLU A 114 14.55 3.57 -5.04
C GLU A 114 13.17 3.44 -4.39
N MET A 115 12.84 2.26 -3.84
CA MET A 115 11.59 2.08 -3.10
C MET A 115 11.52 3.00 -1.87
N ILE A 116 12.61 3.17 -1.13
CA ILE A 116 12.72 4.12 -0.01
C ILE A 116 12.53 5.56 -0.50
N HIS A 117 13.18 5.94 -1.61
CA HIS A 117 13.10 7.27 -2.19
C HIS A 117 11.66 7.64 -2.56
N HIS A 118 11.00 6.80 -3.34
CA HIS A 118 9.62 7.03 -3.78
C HIS A 118 8.64 6.98 -2.61
N THR A 119 8.86 6.10 -1.63
CA THR A 119 8.04 6.08 -0.41
C THR A 119 8.14 7.40 0.37
N LYS A 120 9.35 7.96 0.53
CA LYS A 120 9.53 9.27 1.17
C LYS A 120 8.76 10.37 0.43
N ALA A 121 8.74 10.34 -0.90
CA ALA A 121 8.01 11.30 -1.71
C ALA A 121 6.48 11.20 -1.48
N VAL A 122 5.94 9.99 -1.56
CA VAL A 122 4.52 9.72 -1.34
C VAL A 122 4.07 10.07 0.09
N LYS A 123 4.87 9.73 1.10
CA LYS A 123 4.57 10.05 2.50
C LYS A 123 4.52 11.53 2.81
N ARG A 124 5.20 12.38 2.02
CA ARG A 124 5.06 13.84 2.13
C ARG A 124 3.73 14.33 1.57
N GLY A 125 3.19 13.66 0.55
CA GLY A 125 1.98 14.09 -0.17
C GLY A 125 0.68 13.53 0.41
N ALA A 126 0.72 12.35 1.02
CA ALA A 126 -0.47 11.66 1.53
C ALA A 126 -0.43 11.46 3.04
N THR A 127 -1.47 11.92 3.72
CA THR A 127 -1.64 11.83 5.17
C THR A 127 -2.75 10.86 5.58
N ARG A 128 -3.79 10.70 4.76
CA ARG A 128 -4.97 9.88 5.08
C ARG A 128 -4.88 8.41 4.63
N PRO A 129 -4.58 8.06 3.36
CA PRO A 129 -4.62 6.67 2.90
C PRO A 129 -3.58 5.82 3.62
N LEU A 130 -3.81 4.52 3.73
CA LEU A 130 -2.79 3.56 4.18
C LEU A 130 -1.73 3.44 3.08
N VAL A 131 -0.47 3.80 3.38
CA VAL A 131 0.62 3.75 2.40
C VAL A 131 1.37 2.43 2.55
N ILE A 132 1.28 1.60 1.52
CA ILE A 132 1.94 0.30 1.43
C ILE A 132 3.09 0.44 0.42
N THR A 133 4.27 -0.08 0.76
CA THR A 133 5.41 -0.11 -0.17
C THR A 133 5.75 -1.55 -0.54
N ASP A 134 6.02 -1.79 -1.81
CA ASP A 134 6.53 -3.09 -2.24
C ASP A 134 7.91 -3.38 -1.69
N MET A 135 8.10 -4.62 -1.25
CA MET A 135 9.43 -5.20 -1.11
C MET A 135 9.90 -5.55 -2.53
N PRO A 136 10.96 -4.91 -3.05
CA PRO A 136 11.41 -5.16 -4.42
C PRO A 136 12.10 -6.53 -4.53
N PHE A 137 12.20 -7.03 -5.76
CA PHE A 137 12.86 -8.30 -6.05
C PHE A 137 14.27 -8.37 -5.42
N GLY A 138 14.61 -9.53 -4.87
CA GLY A 138 15.88 -9.79 -4.18
C GLY A 138 15.86 -9.46 -2.69
N THR A 139 14.78 -8.85 -2.18
CA THR A 139 14.68 -8.50 -0.75
C THR A 139 13.86 -9.49 0.07
N CYS A 140 13.04 -10.33 -0.56
CA CYS A 140 12.18 -11.30 0.13
C CYS A 140 12.57 -12.74 -0.15
N GLU A 141 13.37 -12.98 -1.19
CA GLU A 141 13.65 -14.28 -1.76
C GLU A 141 14.64 -15.12 -0.95
N GLY A 142 15.56 -14.44 -0.25
CA GLY A 142 16.56 -15.02 0.63
C GLY A 142 16.00 -15.42 1.99
N THR A 143 16.75 -15.14 3.06
CA THR A 143 16.34 -15.55 4.40
C THR A 143 15.19 -14.68 4.95
N PRO A 144 14.26 -15.23 5.75
CA PRO A 144 13.21 -14.45 6.41
C PRO A 144 13.72 -13.26 7.22
N TYR A 145 14.92 -13.38 7.81
CA TYR A 145 15.52 -12.33 8.61
C TYR A 145 16.08 -11.17 7.77
N GLU A 146 16.67 -11.45 6.61
CA GLU A 146 17.09 -10.40 5.66
C GLU A 146 15.88 -9.63 5.13
N ALA A 147 14.79 -10.33 4.83
CA ALA A 147 13.54 -9.71 4.43
C ALA A 147 12.97 -8.80 5.53
N LEU A 148 13.03 -9.22 6.80
CA LEU A 148 12.68 -8.37 7.93
C LEU A 148 13.54 -7.11 7.99
N LYS A 149 14.87 -7.20 7.77
CA LYS A 149 15.74 -6.02 7.74
C LYS A 149 15.35 -5.05 6.62
N SER A 150 15.11 -5.55 5.42
CA SER A 150 14.67 -4.72 4.28
C SER A 150 13.31 -4.06 4.55
N ALA A 151 12.35 -4.78 5.14
CA ALA A 151 11.06 -4.23 5.53
C ALA A 151 11.20 -3.14 6.60
N GLN A 152 12.10 -3.33 7.57
CA GLN A 152 12.40 -2.32 8.57
C GLN A 152 12.98 -1.04 7.96
N LEU A 153 13.78 -1.11 6.90
CA LEU A 153 14.28 0.07 6.19
C LEU A 153 13.15 0.82 5.47
N LEU A 154 12.25 0.11 4.78
CA LEU A 154 11.07 0.73 4.15
C LEU A 154 10.20 1.48 5.15
N VAL A 155 10.01 0.92 6.34
CA VAL A 155 9.23 1.56 7.40
C VAL A 155 10.00 2.71 8.05
N LYS A 156 11.23 2.48 8.51
CA LYS A 156 12.02 3.46 9.29
C LYS A 156 12.49 4.63 8.44
N GLU A 157 12.99 4.36 7.25
CA GLU A 157 13.53 5.38 6.37
C GLU A 157 12.51 5.85 5.36
N GLY A 158 11.77 4.93 4.74
CA GLY A 158 10.73 5.27 3.75
C GLY A 158 9.50 5.93 4.38
N GLY A 159 9.12 5.51 5.59
CA GLY A 159 7.90 5.93 6.27
C GLY A 159 6.65 5.13 5.84
N ALA A 160 6.83 3.97 5.18
CA ALA A 160 5.74 3.07 4.82
C ALA A 160 4.93 2.67 6.06
N ASP A 161 3.60 2.58 5.92
CA ASP A 161 2.74 2.09 7.02
C ASP A 161 2.73 0.55 7.05
N CYS A 162 2.87 -0.09 5.89
CA CYS A 162 2.92 -1.54 5.70
C CYS A 162 3.82 -1.89 4.51
N VAL A 163 4.16 -3.17 4.36
CA VAL A 163 4.87 -3.68 3.17
C VAL A 163 4.00 -4.65 2.36
N LYS A 164 4.22 -4.73 1.04
CA LYS A 164 3.65 -5.75 0.15
C LYS A 164 4.72 -6.74 -0.30
N ILE A 165 4.39 -8.02 -0.33
CA ILE A 165 5.30 -9.10 -0.70
C ILE A 165 4.63 -10.03 -1.71
N GLU A 166 5.33 -10.33 -2.81
CA GLU A 166 4.91 -11.36 -3.76
C GLU A 166 5.31 -12.75 -3.28
N GLY A 167 4.33 -13.64 -3.15
CA GLY A 167 4.59 -14.96 -2.60
C GLY A 167 3.36 -15.67 -2.09
N GLY A 168 3.29 -16.96 -2.35
CA GLY A 168 2.31 -17.87 -1.79
C GLY A 168 2.85 -18.62 -0.57
N LYS A 169 2.58 -19.92 -0.51
CA LYS A 169 3.02 -20.80 0.57
C LYS A 169 4.54 -20.79 0.81
N GLU A 170 5.33 -20.64 -0.25
CA GLU A 170 6.78 -20.57 -0.19
C GLU A 170 7.32 -19.32 0.53
N ARG A 171 6.49 -18.27 0.67
CA ARG A 171 6.86 -17.04 1.38
C ARG A 171 6.20 -16.93 2.75
N ALA A 172 5.45 -17.95 3.18
CA ALA A 172 4.73 -17.93 4.45
C ALA A 172 5.64 -17.71 5.67
N GLU A 173 6.84 -18.31 5.68
CA GLU A 173 7.81 -18.10 6.77
C GLU A 173 8.31 -16.64 6.80
N THR A 174 8.70 -16.08 5.65
CA THR A 174 9.10 -14.68 5.52
C THR A 174 8.00 -13.72 5.98
N ILE A 175 6.76 -13.93 5.53
CA ILE A 175 5.61 -13.11 5.94
C ILE A 175 5.45 -13.18 7.46
N LYS A 176 5.50 -14.39 8.03
CA LYS A 176 5.38 -14.58 9.48
C LYS A 176 6.48 -13.85 10.24
N THR A 177 7.74 -13.98 9.82
CA THR A 177 8.86 -13.29 10.48
C THR A 177 8.71 -11.77 10.45
N ILE A 178 8.22 -11.20 9.34
CA ILE A 178 8.00 -9.75 9.21
C ILE A 178 6.86 -9.29 10.12
N VAL A 179 5.75 -10.05 10.15
CA VAL A 179 4.59 -9.77 11.02
C VAL A 179 4.96 -9.89 12.50
N ASP A 180 5.65 -10.95 12.90
CA ASP A 180 6.15 -11.15 14.28
C ASP A 180 7.16 -10.04 14.66
N GLY A 181 7.90 -9.52 13.69
CA GLY A 181 8.78 -8.36 13.82
C GLY A 181 8.07 -7.01 13.94
N GLY A 182 6.73 -7.00 13.90
CA GLY A 182 5.89 -5.82 14.13
C GLY A 182 5.53 -5.02 12.87
N ILE A 183 5.75 -5.56 11.67
CA ILE A 183 5.44 -4.89 10.40
C ILE A 183 4.27 -5.61 9.72
N ALA A 184 3.19 -4.88 9.43
CA ALA A 184 2.04 -5.44 8.74
C ALA A 184 2.36 -5.73 7.26
N VAL A 185 1.92 -6.91 6.78
CA VAL A 185 2.18 -7.39 5.43
C VAL A 185 0.88 -7.56 4.64
N MET A 186 0.83 -6.98 3.45
CA MET A 186 -0.11 -7.36 2.40
C MET A 186 0.56 -8.42 1.51
N ALA A 187 -0.03 -9.59 1.38
CA ALA A 187 0.49 -10.61 0.46
C ALA A 187 0.02 -10.33 -0.98
N HIS A 188 0.79 -10.79 -1.97
CA HIS A 188 0.43 -10.73 -3.39
C HIS A 188 0.53 -12.14 -4.00
N ILE A 189 -0.61 -12.67 -4.46
CA ILE A 189 -0.74 -13.99 -5.11
C ILE A 189 -1.35 -13.86 -6.52
N GLY A 190 -1.27 -14.94 -7.30
CA GLY A 190 -1.68 -14.95 -8.69
C GLY A 190 -0.50 -14.70 -9.62
N LEU A 191 -0.66 -13.82 -10.60
CA LEU A 191 0.46 -13.35 -11.41
C LEU A 191 1.39 -12.48 -10.55
N ARG A 192 2.68 -12.81 -10.52
CA ARG A 192 3.67 -12.13 -9.70
C ARG A 192 4.77 -11.57 -10.61
N PRO A 193 4.73 -10.27 -10.96
CA PRO A 193 5.72 -9.63 -11.83
C PRO A 193 7.19 -9.90 -11.45
N GLN A 194 7.51 -10.04 -10.15
CA GLN A 194 8.88 -10.35 -9.71
C GLN A 194 9.35 -11.76 -10.10
N HIS A 195 8.44 -12.62 -10.55
CA HIS A 195 8.73 -13.97 -11.05
C HIS A 195 8.63 -14.05 -12.57
N ILE A 196 8.65 -12.92 -13.30
CA ILE A 196 8.43 -12.89 -14.75
C ILE A 196 9.34 -13.81 -15.56
N SER A 197 10.61 -13.96 -15.12
CA SER A 197 11.60 -14.84 -15.76
C SER A 197 11.25 -16.32 -15.65
N VAL A 198 10.65 -16.73 -14.53
CA VAL A 198 10.16 -18.10 -14.30
C VAL A 198 8.82 -18.33 -15.01
N LEU A 199 7.97 -17.31 -15.05
CA LEU A 199 6.63 -17.39 -15.67
C LEU A 199 6.67 -17.29 -17.20
N GLY A 200 7.74 -16.75 -17.79
CA GLY A 200 7.89 -16.57 -19.22
C GLY A 200 6.98 -15.48 -19.81
N GLY A 201 6.64 -14.47 -19.01
CA GLY A 201 5.81 -13.33 -19.40
C GLY A 201 4.53 -13.13 -18.58
N PHE A 202 3.85 -11.99 -18.81
CA PHE A 202 2.63 -11.60 -18.10
C PHE A 202 1.43 -12.40 -18.61
N ARG A 203 1.17 -13.56 -17.99
CA ARG A 203 0.09 -14.47 -18.37
C ARG A 203 -0.86 -14.70 -17.21
N ALA A 204 -2.15 -14.80 -17.53
CA ALA A 204 -3.17 -15.12 -16.52
C ALA A 204 -2.87 -16.46 -15.83
N GLN A 205 -2.97 -16.48 -14.51
CA GLN A 205 -2.72 -17.66 -13.65
C GLN A 205 -4.04 -18.35 -13.29
N GLY A 206 -4.00 -19.59 -12.79
CA GLY A 206 -5.21 -20.24 -12.27
C GLY A 206 -6.19 -20.74 -13.34
N ARG A 207 -5.73 -20.95 -14.59
CA ARG A 207 -6.61 -21.35 -15.71
C ARG A 207 -6.95 -22.85 -15.71
N THR A 208 -6.21 -23.65 -14.96
CA THR A 208 -6.48 -25.07 -14.74
C THR A 208 -6.91 -25.32 -13.30
N ALA A 209 -7.66 -26.41 -13.05
CA ALA A 209 -8.09 -26.77 -11.71
C ALA A 209 -6.91 -26.94 -10.73
N ALA A 210 -5.78 -27.46 -11.19
CA ALA A 210 -4.56 -27.60 -10.38
C ALA A 210 -3.96 -26.24 -10.00
N GLN A 211 -3.86 -25.31 -10.96
CA GLN A 211 -3.37 -23.95 -10.68
C GLN A 211 -4.31 -23.18 -9.76
N ALA A 212 -5.63 -23.28 -9.98
CA ALA A 212 -6.64 -22.65 -9.14
C ALA A 212 -6.54 -23.17 -7.69
N ARG A 213 -6.37 -24.50 -7.51
CA ARG A 213 -6.13 -25.08 -6.19
C ARG A 213 -4.86 -24.55 -5.53
N SER A 214 -3.76 -24.43 -6.28
CA SER A 214 -2.51 -23.85 -5.75
C SER A 214 -2.71 -22.42 -5.26
N ILE A 215 -3.44 -21.58 -6.00
CA ILE A 215 -3.73 -20.19 -5.59
C ILE A 215 -4.55 -20.15 -4.30
N ILE A 216 -5.50 -21.07 -4.12
CA ILE A 216 -6.28 -21.17 -2.88
C ILE A 216 -5.39 -21.59 -1.71
N GLU A 217 -4.50 -22.57 -1.91
CA GLU A 217 -3.51 -22.97 -0.90
C GLU A 217 -2.60 -21.81 -0.51
N ASP A 218 -2.11 -21.06 -1.49
CA ASP A 218 -1.26 -19.88 -1.30
C ASP A 218 -2.00 -18.82 -0.48
N ALA A 219 -3.25 -18.51 -0.84
CA ALA A 219 -4.10 -17.56 -0.12
C ALA A 219 -4.28 -17.94 1.35
N LEU A 220 -4.57 -19.22 1.63
CA LEU A 220 -4.74 -19.71 3.00
C LEU A 220 -3.42 -19.70 3.77
N ALA A 221 -2.30 -20.02 3.12
CA ALA A 221 -0.98 -20.02 3.73
C ALA A 221 -0.55 -18.62 4.15
N VAL A 222 -0.68 -17.62 3.28
CA VAL A 222 -0.30 -16.23 3.61
C VAL A 222 -1.20 -15.63 4.70
N GLN A 223 -2.49 -15.97 4.71
CA GLN A 223 -3.38 -15.61 5.81
C GLN A 223 -2.92 -16.25 7.14
N LYS A 224 -2.59 -17.55 7.13
CA LYS A 224 -2.09 -18.25 8.32
C LYS A 224 -0.76 -17.67 8.82
N ALA A 225 0.08 -17.17 7.91
CA ALA A 225 1.32 -16.50 8.23
C ALA A 225 1.13 -15.12 8.88
N GLY A 226 -0.08 -14.53 8.80
CA GLY A 226 -0.41 -13.27 9.46
C GLY A 226 -0.53 -12.08 8.52
N ALA A 227 -0.56 -12.28 7.20
CA ALA A 227 -0.88 -11.20 6.26
C ALA A 227 -2.23 -10.56 6.62
N PHE A 228 -2.31 -9.23 6.62
CA PHE A 228 -3.55 -8.53 7.01
C PHE A 228 -4.53 -8.38 5.85
N ALA A 229 -4.06 -8.52 4.60
CA ALA A 229 -4.81 -8.47 3.36
C ALA A 229 -4.06 -9.21 2.24
N VAL A 230 -4.75 -9.54 1.15
CA VAL A 230 -4.18 -10.21 -0.03
C VAL A 230 -4.54 -9.44 -1.30
N LEU A 231 -3.54 -9.08 -2.09
CA LEU A 231 -3.71 -8.65 -3.47
C LEU A 231 -3.73 -9.89 -4.38
N ILE A 232 -4.71 -9.94 -5.28
CA ILE A 232 -4.93 -11.04 -6.23
C ILE A 232 -4.81 -10.49 -7.64
N GLU A 233 -3.85 -10.96 -8.42
CA GLU A 233 -3.56 -10.44 -9.75
C GLU A 233 -3.77 -11.46 -10.87
N CYS A 234 -4.49 -11.03 -11.91
CA CYS A 234 -4.65 -11.73 -13.20
C CYS A 234 -5.02 -13.22 -13.06
N ILE A 235 -6.09 -13.52 -12.32
CA ILE A 235 -6.68 -14.86 -12.19
C ILE A 235 -8.15 -14.86 -12.62
N PRO A 236 -8.74 -16.02 -13.01
CA PRO A 236 -10.15 -16.08 -13.36
C PRO A 236 -11.07 -15.60 -12.22
N SER A 237 -12.08 -14.81 -12.58
CA SER A 237 -13.04 -14.23 -11.63
C SER A 237 -13.69 -15.25 -10.69
N PRO A 238 -14.08 -16.47 -11.12
CA PRO A 238 -14.64 -17.46 -10.20
C PRO A 238 -13.64 -17.93 -9.13
N VAL A 239 -12.34 -17.99 -9.47
CA VAL A 239 -11.29 -18.35 -8.51
C VAL A 239 -11.08 -17.22 -7.52
N ALA A 240 -11.01 -15.97 -8.00
CA ALA A 240 -10.85 -14.79 -7.15
C ALA A 240 -12.01 -14.65 -6.15
N GLN A 241 -13.25 -14.78 -6.62
CA GLN A 241 -14.44 -14.76 -5.77
C GLN A 241 -14.37 -15.85 -4.69
N HIS A 242 -14.02 -17.09 -5.08
CA HIS A 242 -13.91 -18.19 -4.12
C HIS A 242 -12.81 -17.93 -3.07
N VAL A 243 -11.67 -17.37 -3.46
CA VAL A 243 -10.62 -16.96 -2.52
C VAL A 243 -11.14 -15.88 -1.56
N THR A 244 -11.84 -14.85 -2.04
CA THR A 244 -12.41 -13.79 -1.18
C THR A 244 -13.39 -14.33 -0.14
N GLU A 245 -14.24 -15.28 -0.54
CA GLU A 245 -15.22 -15.95 0.32
C GLU A 245 -14.54 -16.82 1.40
N LEU A 246 -13.47 -17.53 1.05
CA LEU A 246 -12.71 -18.38 1.97
C LEU A 246 -11.88 -17.57 2.98
N LEU A 247 -11.27 -16.47 2.54
CA LEU A 247 -10.41 -15.67 3.41
C LEU A 247 -11.21 -14.86 4.43
N LYS A 248 -10.70 -14.79 5.65
CA LYS A 248 -11.15 -13.87 6.71
C LYS A 248 -10.58 -12.47 6.52
N ILE A 249 -9.41 -12.36 5.88
CA ILE A 249 -8.74 -11.09 5.59
C ILE A 249 -9.24 -10.48 4.26
N PRO A 250 -9.16 -9.14 4.09
CA PRO A 250 -9.53 -8.43 2.87
C PRO A 250 -8.74 -8.86 1.64
N THR A 251 -9.41 -8.82 0.49
CA THR A 251 -8.83 -9.05 -0.84
C THR A 251 -8.89 -7.77 -1.66
N VAL A 252 -7.88 -7.53 -2.49
CA VAL A 252 -7.87 -6.47 -3.50
C VAL A 252 -7.51 -7.11 -4.83
N GLY A 253 -8.34 -6.90 -5.87
CA GLY A 253 -8.14 -7.53 -7.17
C GLY A 253 -7.61 -6.56 -8.23
N ILE A 254 -6.72 -7.04 -9.09
CA ILE A 254 -6.33 -6.37 -10.35
C ILE A 254 -6.34 -7.42 -11.46
N GLY A 255 -7.15 -7.21 -12.49
CA GLY A 255 -7.38 -8.23 -13.53
C GLY A 255 -8.02 -9.53 -13.00
N ALA A 256 -8.73 -9.46 -11.87
CA ALA A 256 -9.32 -10.61 -11.16
C ALA A 256 -10.87 -10.58 -11.11
N GLY A 257 -11.52 -9.69 -11.86
CA GLY A 257 -12.98 -9.46 -11.79
C GLY A 257 -13.38 -8.61 -10.59
N LEU A 258 -14.63 -8.75 -10.14
CA LEU A 258 -15.11 -8.22 -8.85
C LEU A 258 -15.07 -9.36 -7.83
N PRO A 259 -13.94 -9.52 -7.09
CA PRO A 259 -13.76 -10.61 -6.16
C PRO A 259 -14.51 -10.41 -4.85
#